data_AF-A0A412YIM2-F1
#
_entry.id   AF-A0A412YIM2-F1
#
_cell.length_a   1.000
_cell.length_b   1.000
_cell.length_c   1.000
_cell.angle_alpha   90.00
_cell.angle_beta   90.00
_cell.angle_gamma   90.00
#
_symmetry.space_group_name_H-M   'P 1'
#
loop_
_entity.id
_entity.type
_entity.pdbx_description
1 polymer ?
#
loop_
_entity_poly.entity_id
_entity_poly.type
_entity_poly.pdbx_seq_one_letter_code
_entity_poly.pdbx_strand_id
1 'polypeptide(L)'
;MRYINKELPVFKEKGEAIVYRFLTEAYVEGCHYEGLDYANFRKPEYRKEFDSLLRKEQYNLCCYCMRNVSSSAITLEHIIPRSCNEENYKYYRTNFRVLHDHVVLNDLFKTAPLKPQAELTHYPHIVAYANLVVSCNGISEENSRECCMCSGPRGNEKNVPLMLLPNCLEQVGYIKNGKMYSINGDNNR
;
A
#
# COMPACT_ATOMS: atom_id res chain seq x y z
N MET A 1 -4.30 14.00 -6.76
CA MET A 1 -3.84 13.00 -5.79
C MET A 1 -4.33 13.46 -4.44
N ARG A 2 -4.61 12.57 -3.50
CA ARG A 2 -4.98 12.96 -2.14
C ARG A 2 -4.01 12.34 -1.17
N TYR A 3 -3.67 13.09 -0.14
CA TYR A 3 -2.86 12.58 0.96
C TYR A 3 -3.63 11.46 1.67
N ILE A 4 -3.00 10.29 1.79
CA ILE A 4 -3.48 9.12 2.51
C ILE A 4 -2.72 9.07 3.83
N ASN A 5 -3.39 9.50 4.89
CA ASN A 5 -2.81 9.48 6.23
C ASN A 5 -2.97 8.09 6.86
N LYS A 6 -1.96 7.25 6.68
CA LYS A 6 -1.87 5.90 7.27
C LYS A 6 -1.72 5.92 8.81
N GLU A 7 -1.51 7.08 9.43
CA GLU A 7 -1.33 7.22 10.88
C GLU A 7 -2.64 7.60 11.60
N LEU A 8 -3.77 7.71 10.89
CA LEU A 8 -5.07 7.96 11.51
C LEU A 8 -5.49 6.76 12.39
N PRO A 9 -5.66 6.92 13.73
CA PRO A 9 -5.88 5.80 14.65
C PRO A 9 -7.05 4.90 14.25
N VAL A 10 -8.17 5.50 13.84
CA VAL A 10 -9.40 4.79 13.44
C VAL A 10 -9.19 3.77 12.31
N PHE A 11 -8.21 3.98 11.43
CA PHE A 11 -7.88 3.07 10.34
C PHE A 11 -6.64 2.24 10.64
N LYS A 12 -5.61 2.85 11.23
CA LYS A 12 -4.35 2.20 11.62
C LYS A 12 -4.61 1.00 12.54
N GLU A 13 -5.33 1.20 13.63
CA GLU A 13 -5.58 0.14 14.61
C GLU A 13 -6.32 -1.05 14.00
N LYS A 14 -7.31 -0.78 13.12
CA LYS A 14 -8.06 -1.82 12.41
C LYS A 14 -7.19 -2.54 11.40
N GLY A 15 -6.39 -1.80 10.63
CA GLY A 15 -5.48 -2.38 9.64
C GLY A 15 -4.44 -3.28 10.30
N GLU A 16 -3.83 -2.80 11.37
CA GLU A 16 -2.85 -3.54 12.16
C GLU A 16 -3.47 -4.77 12.84
N ALA A 17 -4.71 -4.70 13.31
CA ALA A 17 -5.41 -5.86 13.87
C ALA A 17 -5.65 -6.96 12.81
N ILE A 18 -6.00 -6.59 11.57
CA ILE A 18 -6.16 -7.56 10.47
C ILE A 18 -4.82 -8.23 10.14
N VAL A 19 -3.75 -7.43 10.03
CA VAL A 19 -2.40 -7.94 9.76
C VAL A 19 -1.93 -8.82 10.92
N TYR A 20 -2.13 -8.40 12.17
CA TYR A 20 -1.71 -9.16 13.34
C TYR A 20 -2.40 -10.52 13.43
N ARG A 21 -3.70 -10.59 13.10
CA ARG A 21 -4.43 -11.87 13.01
C ARG A 21 -3.81 -12.79 11.97
N PHE A 22 -3.51 -12.26 10.78
CA PHE A 22 -2.81 -13.02 9.75
C PHE A 22 -1.43 -13.51 10.19
N LEU A 23 -0.65 -12.66 10.86
CA LEU A 23 0.67 -13.02 11.39
C LEU A 23 0.56 -14.10 12.46
N THR A 24 -0.48 -14.06 13.30
CA THR A 24 -0.70 -15.04 14.36
C THR A 24 -1.02 -16.41 13.76
N GLU A 25 -1.88 -16.47 12.74
CA GLU A 25 -2.20 -17.72 12.03
C GLU A 25 -1.01 -18.29 11.25
N ALA A 26 -0.15 -17.40 10.71
CA ALA A 26 1.06 -17.81 10.03
C ALA A 26 2.19 -18.23 10.98
N TYR A 27 2.14 -17.85 12.26
CA TYR A 27 3.24 -18.09 13.20
C TYR A 27 3.19 -19.51 13.77
N VAL A 28 4.23 -20.29 13.49
CA VAL A 28 4.45 -21.60 14.10
C VAL A 28 5.20 -21.40 15.40
N GLU A 29 4.53 -21.68 16.51
CA GLU A 29 4.98 -21.42 17.88
C GLU A 29 6.47 -21.73 18.11
N GLY A 30 7.26 -20.70 18.37
CA GLY A 30 8.68 -20.81 18.72
C GLY A 30 9.66 -21.04 17.57
N CYS A 31 9.19 -21.15 16.32
CA CYS A 31 10.04 -21.54 15.18
C CYS A 31 10.13 -20.46 14.10
N HIS A 32 9.07 -20.27 13.31
CA HIS A 32 9.08 -19.46 12.08
C HIS A 32 7.65 -19.13 11.63
N TYR A 33 7.52 -18.43 10.50
CA TYR A 33 6.23 -18.18 9.85
C TYR A 33 6.02 -19.10 8.65
N GLU A 34 4.88 -19.77 8.58
CA GLU A 34 4.40 -20.54 7.43
C GLU A 34 3.28 -19.79 6.71
N GLY A 35 3.39 -19.68 5.38
CA GLY A 35 2.38 -18.96 4.59
C GLY A 35 2.39 -17.43 4.78
N LEU A 36 3.47 -16.85 5.34
CA LEU A 36 3.69 -15.40 5.36
C LEU A 36 4.05 -14.88 3.97
N ASP A 37 3.04 -14.77 3.12
CA ASP A 37 3.12 -14.22 1.79
C ASP A 37 1.82 -13.48 1.42
N TYR A 38 1.92 -12.65 0.38
CA TYR A 38 0.78 -11.85 -0.08
C TYR A 38 -0.34 -12.71 -0.72
N ALA A 39 -0.04 -13.89 -1.26
CA ALA A 39 -1.07 -14.74 -1.86
C ALA A 39 -2.01 -15.31 -0.78
N ASN A 40 -1.44 -15.73 0.35
CA ASN A 40 -2.20 -16.14 1.53
C ASN A 40 -2.96 -14.97 2.17
N PHE A 41 -2.36 -13.78 2.24
CA PHE A 41 -3.06 -12.58 2.71
C PHE A 41 -4.21 -12.13 1.79
N ARG A 42 -4.20 -12.51 0.51
CA ARG A 42 -5.27 -12.20 -0.45
C ARG A 42 -6.48 -13.12 -0.34
N LYS A 43 -6.47 -14.13 0.54
CA LYS A 43 -7.63 -14.99 0.74
C LYS A 43 -8.84 -14.18 1.23
N PRO A 44 -10.08 -14.58 0.88
CA PRO A 44 -11.28 -13.77 1.10
C PRO A 44 -11.49 -13.25 2.53
N GLU A 45 -11.07 -14.01 3.55
CA GLU A 45 -11.19 -13.70 4.98
C GLU A 45 -10.41 -12.45 5.39
N TYR A 46 -9.25 -12.19 4.78
CA TYR A 46 -8.44 -11.00 5.03
C TYR A 46 -8.76 -9.92 4.01
N ARG A 47 -8.81 -10.33 2.73
CA ARG A 47 -8.94 -9.42 1.60
C ARG A 47 -10.19 -8.56 1.66
N LYS A 48 -11.35 -9.14 2.02
CA LYS A 48 -12.62 -8.40 2.06
C LYS A 48 -12.62 -7.32 3.14
N GLU A 49 -12.09 -7.64 4.32
CA GLU A 49 -12.01 -6.71 5.44
C GLU A 49 -11.01 -5.58 5.13
N PHE A 50 -9.85 -5.94 4.58
CA PHE A 50 -8.80 -4.99 4.22
C PHE A 50 -9.23 -4.06 3.08
N ASP A 51 -9.89 -4.58 2.05
CA ASP A 51 -10.45 -3.78 0.95
C ASP A 51 -11.46 -2.76 1.48
N SER A 52 -12.38 -3.20 2.35
CA SER A 52 -13.38 -2.32 2.97
C SER A 52 -12.72 -1.22 3.81
N LEU A 53 -11.68 -1.55 4.57
CA LEU A 53 -10.93 -0.60 5.37
C LEU A 53 -10.24 0.46 4.52
N LEU A 54 -9.43 0.03 3.54
CA LEU A 54 -8.63 0.94 2.71
C LEU A 54 -9.51 1.81 1.80
N ARG A 55 -10.66 1.29 1.35
CA ARG A 55 -11.66 2.09 0.63
C ARG A 55 -12.19 3.24 1.49
N LYS A 56 -12.51 2.96 2.75
CA LYS A 56 -12.98 4.00 3.68
C LYS A 56 -11.87 5.02 3.99
N GLU A 57 -10.65 4.56 4.22
CA GLU A 57 -9.47 5.42 4.42
C GLU A 57 -9.28 6.37 3.23
N GLN A 58 -9.45 5.86 2.01
CA GLN A 58 -9.21 6.61 0.78
C GLN A 58 -10.46 7.27 0.20
N TYR A 59 -11.57 7.35 0.94
CA TYR A 59 -12.83 7.93 0.47
C TYR A 59 -13.34 7.32 -0.86
N ASN A 60 -13.09 6.03 -1.06
CA ASN A 60 -13.34 5.30 -2.30
C ASN A 60 -12.60 5.87 -3.52
N LEU A 61 -11.45 6.52 -3.35
CA LEU A 61 -10.67 7.07 -4.46
C LEU A 61 -9.41 6.22 -4.72
N CYS A 62 -9.14 5.96 -6.01
CA CYS A 62 -7.87 5.38 -6.44
C CYS A 62 -6.69 6.28 -6.01
N CYS A 63 -5.65 5.69 -5.42
CA CYS A 63 -4.49 6.41 -4.91
C CYS A 63 -3.71 7.20 -5.99
N TYR A 64 -3.83 6.82 -7.27
CA TYR A 64 -3.14 7.47 -8.39
C TYR A 64 -4.05 8.41 -9.18
N CYS A 65 -5.09 7.88 -9.83
CA CYS A 65 -5.93 8.65 -10.75
C CYS A 65 -7.11 9.37 -10.07
N MET A 66 -7.32 9.18 -8.77
CA MET A 66 -8.43 9.77 -8.03
C MET A 66 -9.84 9.39 -8.52
N ARG A 67 -9.96 8.39 -9.40
CA ARG A 67 -11.26 7.85 -9.82
C ARG A 67 -11.98 7.27 -8.61
N ASN A 68 -13.29 7.47 -8.54
CA ASN A 68 -14.15 6.76 -7.60
C ASN A 68 -14.16 5.26 -7.94
N VAL A 69 -13.81 4.44 -6.97
CA VAL A 69 -13.76 2.98 -7.10
C VAL A 69 -14.88 2.28 -6.33
N SER A 70 -15.86 3.00 -5.75
CA SER A 70 -16.87 2.44 -4.83
C SER A 70 -17.59 1.20 -5.36
N SER A 71 -17.86 1.14 -6.66
CA SER A 71 -18.51 0.04 -7.38
C SER A 71 -17.55 -0.78 -8.24
N SER A 72 -16.29 -0.36 -8.36
CA SER A 72 -15.31 -0.94 -9.29
C SER A 72 -14.47 -2.03 -8.63
N ALA A 73 -13.98 -2.97 -9.45
CA ALA A 73 -12.88 -3.84 -9.04
C ALA A 73 -11.62 -3.02 -8.72
N ILE A 74 -10.92 -3.41 -7.65
CA ILE A 74 -9.71 -2.73 -7.18
C ILE A 74 -8.53 -3.69 -7.09
N THR A 75 -7.34 -3.11 -7.14
CA THR A 75 -6.12 -3.76 -6.70
C THR A 75 -5.67 -3.17 -5.36
N LEU A 76 -5.06 -4.03 -4.53
CA LEU A 76 -4.30 -3.59 -3.38
C LEU A 76 -2.85 -3.47 -3.83
N GLU A 77 -2.38 -2.24 -3.86
CA GLU A 77 -1.08 -1.83 -4.37
C GLU A 77 -0.08 -1.70 -3.23
N HIS A 78 1.10 -2.27 -3.43
CA HIS A 78 2.23 -2.14 -2.53
C HIS A 78 3.01 -0.87 -2.85
N ILE A 79 3.20 -0.01 -1.84
CA ILE A 79 4.07 1.16 -1.95
C ILE A 79 5.53 0.72 -2.10
N ILE A 80 6.04 -0.02 -1.12
CA ILE A 80 7.29 -0.77 -1.18
C ILE A 80 6.99 -2.08 -1.93
N PRO A 81 7.55 -2.30 -3.13
CA PRO A 81 7.25 -3.48 -3.95
C PRO A 81 7.53 -4.81 -3.23
N ARG A 82 6.83 -5.87 -3.62
CA ARG A 82 6.99 -7.20 -2.99
C ARG A 82 8.40 -7.80 -3.19
N SER A 83 9.06 -7.50 -4.31
CA SER A 83 10.43 -7.92 -4.58
C SER A 83 11.46 -6.82 -4.29
N CYS A 84 11.16 -5.92 -3.34
CA CYS A 84 12.02 -4.81 -3.00
C CYS A 84 13.37 -5.32 -2.45
N ASN A 85 14.47 -4.84 -3.02
CA ASN A 85 15.81 -5.02 -2.48
C ASN A 85 16.09 -4.02 -1.35
N GLU A 86 17.22 -4.19 -0.66
CA GLU A 86 17.62 -3.36 0.48
C GLU A 86 17.84 -1.88 0.09
N GLU A 87 18.40 -1.61 -1.09
CA GLU A 87 18.61 -0.24 -1.58
C GLU A 87 17.29 0.51 -1.78
N ASN A 88 16.33 -0.11 -2.48
CA ASN A 88 15.00 0.48 -2.67
C ASN A 88 14.29 0.63 -1.34
N TYR A 89 14.42 -0.35 -0.43
CA TYR A 89 13.82 -0.28 0.90
C TYR A 89 14.38 0.91 1.70
N LYS A 90 15.70 1.11 1.66
CA LYS A 90 16.37 2.26 2.28
C LYS A 90 15.85 3.58 1.73
N TYR A 91 15.62 3.67 0.41
CA TYR A 91 15.00 4.85 -0.19
C TYR A 91 13.63 5.14 0.44
N TYR A 92 12.75 4.14 0.54
CA TYR A 92 11.42 4.35 1.10
C TYR A 92 11.47 4.78 2.57
N ARG A 93 12.28 4.13 3.40
CA ARG A 93 12.41 4.50 4.83
C ARG A 93 13.06 5.86 5.04
N THR A 94 14.01 6.24 4.19
CA THR A 94 14.68 7.54 4.33
C THR A 94 13.73 8.69 3.99
N ASN A 95 12.85 8.50 3.01
CA ASN A 95 12.05 9.59 2.45
C ASN A 95 10.60 9.63 2.97
N PHE A 96 10.08 8.55 3.55
CA PHE A 96 8.69 8.46 4.00
C PHE A 96 8.62 7.96 5.43
N ARG A 97 8.41 8.90 6.37
CA ARG A 97 8.36 8.63 7.82
C ARG A 97 7.41 7.48 8.18
N VAL A 98 6.20 7.47 7.61
CA VAL A 98 5.23 6.39 7.86
C VAL A 98 5.78 4.99 7.48
N LEU A 99 6.56 4.89 6.40
CA LEU A 99 7.16 3.61 5.99
C LEU A 99 8.34 3.25 6.88
N HIS A 100 9.07 4.27 7.36
CA HIS A 100 10.09 4.09 8.37
C HIS A 100 9.49 3.52 9.66
N ASP A 101 8.47 4.14 10.20
CA ASP A 101 7.99 3.83 11.55
C ASP A 101 7.22 2.51 11.62
N HIS A 102 6.62 2.06 10.51
CA HIS A 102 5.63 0.97 10.52
C HIS A 102 5.97 -0.23 9.64
N VAL A 103 7.02 -0.19 8.81
CA VAL A 103 7.26 -1.21 7.78
C VAL A 103 8.68 -1.79 7.80
N VAL A 104 8.78 -3.12 7.77
CA VAL A 104 10.04 -3.86 7.68
C VAL A 104 10.07 -4.83 6.50
N LEU A 105 11.27 -5.10 5.96
CA LEU A 105 11.43 -6.13 4.93
C LEU A 105 10.94 -7.48 5.44
N ASN A 106 10.28 -8.25 4.55
CA ASN A 106 9.69 -9.54 4.92
C ASN A 106 10.77 -10.52 5.39
N ASP A 107 11.92 -10.50 4.73
CA ASP A 107 13.05 -11.36 5.07
C ASP A 107 13.67 -11.04 6.43
N LEU A 108 13.60 -9.78 6.89
CA LEU A 108 14.03 -9.39 8.23
C LEU A 108 12.95 -9.68 9.28
N PHE A 109 11.67 -9.56 8.92
CA PHE A 109 10.57 -9.83 9.83
C PHE A 109 10.49 -11.31 10.19
N LYS A 110 10.58 -12.19 9.18
CA LYS A 110 10.38 -13.63 9.33
C LYS A 110 11.43 -14.33 10.22
N THR A 111 12.54 -13.66 10.52
CA THR A 111 13.60 -14.18 11.40
C THR A 111 13.39 -13.84 12.87
N ALA A 112 12.39 -13.01 13.19
CA ALA A 112 12.09 -12.60 14.56
C ALA A 112 10.84 -13.33 15.09
N PRO A 113 10.78 -13.66 16.40
CA PRO A 113 9.57 -14.20 17.00
C PRO A 113 8.41 -13.19 16.94
N LEU A 114 7.18 -13.70 16.84
CA LEU A 114 5.99 -12.85 16.91
C LEU A 114 5.88 -12.26 18.32
N LYS A 115 5.87 -10.93 18.39
CA LYS A 115 5.63 -10.18 19.63
C LYS A 115 4.14 -9.94 19.83
N PRO A 116 3.68 -9.69 21.07
CA PRO A 116 2.34 -9.18 21.31
C PRO A 116 2.02 -7.95 20.45
N GLN A 117 0.78 -7.80 19.99
CA GLN A 117 0.39 -6.70 19.10
C GLN A 117 0.76 -5.31 19.64
N ALA A 118 0.63 -5.10 20.96
CA ALA A 118 0.95 -3.84 21.62
C ALA A 118 2.46 -3.46 21.54
N GLU A 119 3.33 -4.44 21.30
CA GLU A 119 4.78 -4.25 21.16
C GLU A 119 5.23 -4.24 19.70
N LEU A 120 4.33 -4.56 18.76
CA LEU A 120 4.65 -4.68 17.34
C LEU A 120 4.54 -3.32 16.65
N THR A 121 5.67 -2.66 16.47
CA THR A 121 5.74 -1.36 15.78
C THR A 121 5.94 -1.48 14.28
N HIS A 122 6.55 -2.58 13.80
CA HIS A 122 6.84 -2.79 12.39
C HIS A 122 6.20 -4.07 11.87
N TYR A 123 5.64 -4.00 10.66
CA TYR A 123 4.99 -5.11 9.99
C TYR A 123 5.70 -5.46 8.67
N PRO A 124 5.66 -6.73 8.22
CA PRO A 124 6.33 -7.14 6.99
C PRO A 124 5.69 -6.44 5.78
N HIS A 125 6.50 -5.78 4.96
CA HIS A 125 6.05 -4.92 3.85
C HIS A 125 5.08 -5.60 2.88
N ILE A 126 5.14 -6.92 2.74
CA ILE A 126 4.23 -7.68 1.87
C ILE A 126 2.76 -7.63 2.33
N VAL A 127 2.48 -7.35 3.60
CA VAL A 127 1.13 -7.30 4.17
C VAL A 127 0.88 -6.08 5.07
N ALA A 128 1.91 -5.31 5.40
CA ALA A 128 1.82 -4.16 6.28
C ALA A 128 0.76 -3.17 5.81
N TYR A 129 -0.11 -2.75 6.72
CA TYR A 129 -1.15 -1.76 6.47
C TYR A 129 -0.60 -0.45 5.93
N ALA A 130 0.47 0.07 6.54
CA ALA A 130 1.13 1.29 6.09
C ALA A 130 1.68 1.18 4.64
N ASN A 131 1.90 -0.03 4.14
CA ASN A 131 2.45 -0.29 2.81
C ASN A 131 1.40 -0.58 1.73
N LEU A 132 0.12 -0.65 2.09
CA LEU A 132 -0.96 -1.04 1.18
C LEU A 132 -1.96 0.09 0.96
N VAL A 133 -2.31 0.31 -0.30
CA VAL A 133 -3.30 1.29 -0.77
C VAL A 133 -4.19 0.70 -1.84
N VAL A 134 -5.36 1.30 -2.05
CA VAL A 134 -6.31 0.92 -3.11
C VAL A 134 -6.01 1.70 -4.40
N SER A 135 -5.97 0.98 -5.53
CA SER A 135 -5.90 1.56 -6.89
C SER A 135 -7.00 1.02 -7.81
N CYS A 136 -7.35 1.79 -8.85
CA CYS A 136 -8.18 1.30 -9.97
C CYS A 136 -7.48 0.10 -10.60
N ASN A 137 -8.24 -0.87 -11.09
CA ASN A 137 -7.73 -2.01 -11.87
C ASN A 137 -7.26 -1.64 -13.29
N GLY A 138 -7.19 -0.34 -13.63
CA GLY A 138 -6.80 0.11 -14.95
C GLY A 138 -7.93 0.17 -15.98
N ILE A 139 -9.10 -0.40 -15.70
CA ILE A 139 -10.18 -0.60 -16.68
C ILE A 139 -11.23 0.52 -16.55
N SER A 140 -11.72 1.05 -17.67
CA SER A 140 -12.86 1.96 -17.73
C SER A 140 -14.16 1.19 -17.56
N GLU A 141 -15.07 1.70 -16.72
CA GLU A 141 -16.41 1.13 -16.58
C GLU A 141 -17.31 1.43 -17.79
N GLU A 142 -17.02 2.49 -18.55
CA GLU A 142 -17.87 2.91 -19.69
C GLU A 142 -17.71 2.01 -20.91
N ASN A 143 -16.52 1.43 -21.11
CA ASN A 143 -16.21 0.69 -22.33
C ASN A 143 -15.37 -0.58 -22.09
N SER A 144 -15.12 -0.94 -20.83
CA SER A 144 -14.34 -2.12 -20.43
C SER A 144 -12.92 -2.18 -21.03
N ARG A 145 -12.36 -1.04 -21.45
CA ARG A 145 -10.99 -0.95 -21.98
C ARG A 145 -10.03 -0.39 -20.94
N GLU A 146 -8.74 -0.65 -21.13
CA GLU A 146 -7.68 0.01 -20.38
C GLU A 146 -7.80 1.54 -20.53
N CYS A 147 -7.80 2.23 -19.39
CA CYS A 147 -8.08 3.65 -19.27
C CYS A 147 -7.15 4.35 -18.27
N CYS A 148 -6.58 3.62 -17.31
CA CYS A 148 -5.58 4.13 -16.38
C CYS A 148 -4.37 3.17 -16.30
N MET A 149 -3.12 3.67 -16.38
CA MET A 149 -1.91 2.87 -16.12
C MET A 149 -1.63 2.68 -14.61
N CYS A 150 -2.65 2.77 -13.76
CA CYS A 150 -2.51 2.85 -12.31
C CYS A 150 -2.08 1.55 -11.62
N SER A 151 -2.14 0.40 -12.29
CA SER A 151 -1.84 -0.88 -11.63
C SER A 151 -1.36 -2.00 -12.55
N GLY A 152 -1.02 -1.71 -13.82
CA GLY A 152 -0.69 -2.73 -14.82
C GLY A 152 0.80 -2.80 -15.17
N PRO A 153 1.41 -1.70 -15.66
CA PRO A 153 2.75 -1.79 -16.26
C PRO A 153 3.90 -1.87 -15.27
N ARG A 154 3.73 -1.37 -14.03
CA ARG A 154 4.85 -1.15 -13.09
C ARG A 154 5.46 -2.44 -12.55
N GLY A 155 4.66 -3.49 -12.35
CA GLY A 155 5.12 -4.73 -11.69
C GLY A 155 5.81 -4.45 -10.35
N ASN A 156 7.13 -4.66 -10.32
CA ASN A 156 7.97 -4.45 -9.12
C ASN A 156 8.85 -3.19 -9.19
N GLU A 157 8.67 -2.33 -10.20
CA GLU A 157 9.48 -1.13 -10.35
C GLU A 157 9.24 -0.14 -9.20
N LYS A 158 10.28 0.61 -8.84
CA LYS A 158 10.22 1.64 -7.80
C LYS A 158 9.19 2.73 -8.17
N ASN A 159 8.44 3.21 -7.18
CA ASN A 159 7.55 4.36 -7.33
C ASN A 159 7.87 5.40 -6.25
N VAL A 160 7.59 6.66 -6.55
CA VAL A 160 7.53 7.72 -5.55
C VAL A 160 6.09 7.75 -5.01
N PRO A 161 5.83 7.34 -3.76
CA PRO A 161 4.49 7.32 -3.20
C PRO A 161 4.03 8.72 -2.80
N LEU A 162 3.75 9.53 -3.82
CA LEU A 162 3.30 10.92 -3.67
C LEU A 162 2.03 11.01 -2.81
N MET A 163 1.20 9.97 -2.77
CA MET A 163 0.00 9.90 -1.93
C MET A 163 0.31 9.89 -0.43
N LEU A 164 1.55 9.63 -0.01
CA LEU A 164 1.98 9.70 1.39
C LEU A 164 2.52 11.07 1.79
N LEU A 165 2.59 12.03 0.86
CA LEU A 165 3.05 13.39 1.13
C LEU A 165 1.85 14.28 1.49
N PRO A 166 1.84 14.96 2.65
CA PRO A 166 0.74 15.86 3.03
C PRO A 166 0.48 16.97 2.00
N ASN A 167 1.53 17.42 1.32
CA ASN A 167 1.49 18.43 0.27
C ASN A 167 1.43 17.83 -1.15
N CYS A 168 0.93 16.60 -1.32
CA CYS A 168 0.87 15.94 -2.63
C CYS A 168 0.11 16.74 -3.70
N LEU A 169 -0.87 17.55 -3.30
CA LEU A 169 -1.66 18.39 -4.21
C LEU A 169 -0.86 19.56 -4.78
N GLU A 170 0.18 20.01 -4.07
CA GLU A 170 1.07 21.08 -4.55
C GLU A 170 2.13 20.57 -5.53
N GLN A 171 2.34 19.25 -5.56
CA GLN A 171 3.39 18.63 -6.36
C GLN A 171 2.86 17.99 -7.66
N VAL A 172 1.54 17.84 -7.79
CA VAL A 172 0.93 16.97 -8.81
C VAL A 172 -0.28 17.63 -9.47
N GLY A 173 -0.21 17.79 -10.79
CA GLY A 173 -1.32 18.23 -11.64
C GLY A 173 -1.96 17.08 -12.40
N TYR A 174 -3.19 17.30 -12.86
CA TYR A 174 -3.93 16.37 -13.74
C TYR A 174 -4.38 17.11 -14.98
N ILE A 175 -4.19 16.50 -16.14
CA ILE A 175 -4.80 16.98 -17.39
C ILE A 175 -6.18 16.34 -17.59
N LYS A 176 -7.01 16.91 -18.48
CA LYS A 176 -8.44 16.53 -18.65
C LYS A 176 -8.69 15.03 -18.87
N ASN A 177 -7.73 14.30 -19.43
CA ASN A 177 -7.84 12.85 -19.64
C ASN A 177 -7.40 12.00 -18.43
N GLY A 178 -7.16 12.63 -17.27
CA GLY A 178 -6.77 11.95 -16.03
C GLY A 178 -5.29 11.59 -15.93
N LYS A 179 -4.45 11.92 -16.93
CA LYS A 179 -3.00 11.74 -16.85
C LYS A 179 -2.41 12.72 -15.85
N MET A 180 -1.53 12.19 -15.01
CA MET A 180 -0.82 12.90 -13.94
C MET A 180 0.49 13.50 -14.46
N TYR A 181 0.87 14.68 -13.98
CA TYR A 181 2.19 15.29 -14.21
C TYR A 181 2.71 15.95 -12.91
N SER A 182 4.03 16.06 -12.78
CA SER A 182 4.65 16.79 -11.67
C SER A 182 4.63 18.29 -11.97
N ILE A 183 4.17 19.11 -11.02
CA ILE A 183 4.13 20.58 -11.19
C ILE A 183 5.56 21.17 -11.19
N ASN A 184 6.50 20.52 -10.51
CA ASN A 184 7.89 20.97 -10.41
C ASN A 184 8.84 20.20 -11.37
N GLY A 185 8.29 19.46 -12.33
CA GLY A 185 9.02 18.50 -13.16
C GLY A 185 9.77 19.06 -14.38
N ASP A 186 9.61 20.34 -14.72
CA ASP A 186 10.17 20.93 -15.95
C ASP A 186 11.45 21.77 -15.74
N ASN A 187 12.23 21.54 -14.67
CA ASN A 187 13.46 22.30 -14.41
C ASN A 187 14.76 21.51 -14.28
N ASN A 188 14.83 20.22 -14.60
CA ASN A 188 16.12 19.54 -14.79
C ASN A 188 16.04 18.58 -15.97
N ARG A 189 16.46 19.08 -17.15
CA ARG A 189 16.89 18.29 -18.30
C ARG A 189 18.21 17.59 -18.00
#